data_AF-A0A432SUC5-F1
#
_entry.id   AF-A0A432SUC5-F1
#
_cell.length_a   1.000
_cell.length_b   1.000
_cell.length_c   1.000
_cell.angle_alpha   90.00
_cell.angle_beta   90.00
_cell.angle_gamma   90.00
#
_symmetry.space_group_name_H-M   'P 1'
#
loop_
_entity.id
_entity.type
_entity.pdbx_description
1 polymer ?
#
loop_
_entity_poly.entity_id
_entity_poly.type
_entity_poly.pdbx_seq_one_letter_code
_entity_poly.pdbx_strand_id
1 'polypeptide(L)' 'MKLKKSWVGLLSLVAIVAVGCAAGAGNSVSEESLGLRKTDLYNEDTVTPPPVKYTDAAPGTSKRFDRSYKNAPPLIP' A
#
# COMPACT_ATOMS: atom_id res chain seq x y z
N MET A 1 -31.52 -23.77 39.75
CA MET A 1 -30.28 -24.02 38.96
C MET A 1 -30.41 -23.71 37.45
N LYS A 2 -31.57 -23.30 36.93
CA LYS A 2 -31.80 -23.10 35.47
C LYS A 2 -31.20 -21.81 34.89
N LEU A 3 -30.99 -20.77 35.72
CA LEU A 3 -30.47 -19.47 35.26
C LEU A 3 -28.96 -19.49 34.96
N LYS A 4 -28.19 -20.26 35.74
CA LYS A 4 -26.72 -20.37 35.61
C LYS A 4 -26.26 -21.20 34.40
N LYS A 5 -27.13 -22.07 33.85
CA LYS A 5 -26.83 -22.84 32.62
C LYS A 5 -27.05 -22.02 31.35
N SER A 6 -27.94 -21.01 31.40
CA SER A 6 -28.16 -20.04 30.32
C SER A 6 -26.97 -19.06 30.16
N TRP A 7 -26.40 -18.60 31.28
CA TRP A 7 -25.21 -17.73 31.26
C TRP A 7 -23.96 -18.39 30.66
N VAL A 8 -23.75 -19.68 30.90
CA VAL A 8 -22.64 -20.42 30.30
C VAL A 8 -22.77 -20.48 28.77
N GLY A 9 -23.99 -20.66 28.25
CA GLY A 9 -24.25 -20.66 26.81
C GLY A 9 -24.09 -19.29 26.16
N LEU A 10 -24.49 -18.22 26.86
CA LEU A 10 -24.32 -16.85 26.37
C LEU A 10 -22.84 -16.43 26.36
N LEU A 11 -22.09 -16.78 27.41
CA LEU A 11 -20.64 -16.54 27.48
C LEU A 11 -19.87 -17.31 26.41
N SER A 12 -20.25 -18.57 26.13
CA SER A 12 -19.59 -19.35 25.07
C SER A 12 -19.84 -18.78 23.68
N LEU A 13 -21.04 -18.22 23.42
CA LEU A 13 -21.36 -17.61 22.13
C LEU A 13 -20.57 -16.31 21.89
N VAL A 14 -20.45 -15.46 22.92
CA VAL A 14 -19.67 -14.22 22.84
C VAL A 14 -18.19 -14.51 22.56
N ALA A 15 -17.63 -15.54 23.20
CA ALA A 15 -16.24 -15.95 22.97
C ALA A 15 -16.00 -16.39 21.52
N ILE A 16 -16.92 -17.15 20.93
CA ILE A 16 -16.80 -17.63 19.53
C ILE A 16 -16.87 -16.45 18.55
N VAL A 17 -17.78 -15.49 18.77
CA VAL A 17 -17.92 -14.30 17.90
C VAL A 17 -16.69 -13.39 17.98
N ALA A 18 -16.13 -13.19 19.18
CA ALA A 18 -14.92 -12.39 19.35
C ALA A 18 -13.69 -12.98 18.64
N VAL A 19 -13.51 -14.31 18.73
CA VAL A 19 -12.42 -15.01 18.03
C VAL A 19 -12.63 -14.99 16.52
N GLY A 20 -13.87 -15.15 16.04
CA GLY A 20 -14.20 -15.09 14.62
C GLY A 20 -13.94 -13.73 13.97
N CYS A 21 -14.19 -12.63 14.69
CA CYS A 21 -13.92 -11.28 14.20
C CYS A 21 -12.40 -10.99 14.12
N ALA A 22 -11.61 -11.48 15.08
CA ALA A 22 -10.16 -11.30 15.08
C ALA A 22 -9.44 -12.09 13.97
N ALA A 23 -10.02 -13.19 13.50
CA ALA A 23 -9.42 -14.05 12.47
C ALA A 23 -9.42 -13.44 11.05
N GLY A 24 -10.18 -12.36 10.81
CA GLY A 24 -10.26 -11.68 9.50
C GLY A 24 -9.26 -10.54 9.28
N ALA A 25 -8.45 -10.18 10.30
CA ALA A 25 -7.59 -8.99 10.26
C ALA A 25 -6.27 -9.15 9.48
N GLY A 26 -6.06 -10.27 8.80
CA GLY A 26 -4.73 -10.70 8.32
C GLY A 26 -4.15 -9.98 7.10
N ASN A 27 -4.94 -9.22 6.33
CA ASN A 27 -4.47 -8.60 5.09
C ASN A 27 -4.83 -7.10 5.04
N SER A 28 -4.37 -6.32 6.01
CA SER A 28 -4.41 -4.85 5.89
C SER A 28 -3.32 -4.40 4.92
N VAL A 29 -3.73 -3.87 3.77
CA VAL A 29 -2.84 -3.14 2.85
C VAL A 29 -2.54 -1.79 3.50
N SER A 30 -1.26 -1.38 3.54
CA SER A 30 -0.89 -0.10 4.15
C SER A 30 -1.41 1.05 3.28
N GLU A 31 -1.95 2.11 3.90
CA GLU A 31 -2.58 3.22 3.16
C GLU A 31 -1.58 3.89 2.21
N GLU A 32 -0.31 3.97 2.60
CA GLU A 32 0.76 4.57 1.79
C GLU A 32 1.03 3.76 0.51
N SER A 33 0.70 2.47 0.49
CA SER A 33 0.89 1.64 -0.69
C SER A 33 -0.16 1.90 -1.78
N LEU A 34 -1.33 2.42 -1.39
CA LEU A 34 -2.45 2.74 -2.29
C LEU A 34 -2.17 4.00 -3.09
N GLY A 35 -1.43 4.94 -2.49
CA GLY A 35 -1.04 6.21 -3.11
C GLY A 35 0.09 6.08 -4.14
N LEU A 36 0.13 7.03 -5.09
CA LEU A 36 1.24 7.17 -6.05
C LEU A 36 2.51 7.68 -5.36
N ARG A 37 2.33 8.58 -4.39
CA ARG A 37 3.43 9.30 -3.72
C ARG A 37 4.04 8.54 -2.54
N LYS A 38 3.53 7.36 -2.22
CA LYS A 38 3.98 6.52 -1.09
C LYS A 38 3.93 7.24 0.26
N THR A 39 2.89 8.04 0.45
CA THR A 39 2.57 8.76 1.69
C THR A 39 1.14 8.46 2.09
N ASP A 40 0.74 8.94 3.28
CA ASP A 40 -0.65 8.99 3.69
C ASP A 40 -1.54 9.65 2.61
N LEU A 41 -2.67 9.00 2.30
CA LEU A 41 -3.64 9.36 1.25
C LEU A 41 -4.23 10.76 1.46
N TYR A 42 -4.38 11.18 2.71
CA TYR A 42 -5.01 12.46 3.04
C TYR A 42 -4.08 13.66 2.87
N ASN A 43 -2.79 13.43 2.66
CA ASN A 43 -1.78 14.48 2.61
C ASN A 43 -1.03 14.52 1.26
N GLU A 44 -1.44 13.73 0.26
CA GLU A 44 -0.73 13.60 -1.03
C GLU A 44 -0.57 14.91 -1.81
N ASP A 45 -1.50 15.85 -1.65
CA ASP A 45 -1.52 17.16 -2.32
C ASP A 45 -0.41 18.10 -1.84
N THR A 46 0.00 17.96 -0.58
CA THR A 46 1.08 18.75 0.03
C THR A 46 2.47 18.18 -0.21
N VAL A 47 2.57 16.93 -0.69
CA VAL A 47 3.84 16.24 -0.88
C VAL A 47 4.55 16.80 -2.10
N THR A 48 5.72 17.41 -1.87
CA THR A 48 6.58 17.89 -2.95
C THR A 48 7.35 16.72 -3.57
N PRO A 49 7.26 16.49 -4.90
CA PRO A 49 8.01 15.43 -5.53
C PRO A 49 9.52 15.72 -5.47
N PRO A 50 10.38 14.68 -5.41
CA PRO A 50 11.82 14.87 -5.46
C PRO A 50 12.23 15.58 -6.78
N PRO A 51 13.26 16.43 -6.75
CA PRO A 51 13.67 17.18 -7.93
C PRO A 51 14.15 16.23 -9.03
N VAL A 52 13.65 16.43 -10.25
CA VAL A 52 14.11 15.72 -11.44
C VAL A 52 15.44 16.31 -11.87
N LYS A 53 16.50 15.49 -11.88
CA LYS A 53 17.82 15.88 -12.38
C LYS A 53 18.01 15.27 -13.77
N TYR A 54 18.25 16.12 -14.77
CA TYR A 54 18.69 15.69 -16.09
C TYR A 54 20.22 15.66 -16.13
N THR A 55 20.81 14.88 -17.03
CA THR A 55 22.27 14.90 -17.15
C THR A 55 22.75 16.19 -17.82
N ASP A 56 23.83 16.77 -17.29
CA ASP A 56 24.55 17.87 -17.95
C ASP A 56 25.52 17.36 -19.04
N ALA A 57 25.43 16.08 -19.41
CA ALA A 57 26.32 15.48 -20.39
C ALA A 57 26.05 16.06 -21.78
N ALA A 58 27.14 16.29 -22.52
CA ALA A 58 27.05 16.84 -23.87
C ALA A 58 26.18 15.95 -24.79
N PRO A 59 25.46 16.55 -25.75
CA PRO A 59 24.63 15.79 -26.69
C PRO A 59 25.45 14.67 -27.37
N GLY A 60 24.96 13.43 -27.28
CA GLY A 60 25.60 12.27 -27.90
C GLY A 60 26.66 11.55 -27.06
N THR A 61 27.04 12.08 -25.89
CA THR A 61 27.95 11.37 -24.94
C THR A 61 27.20 10.64 -23.82
N SER A 62 25.90 10.92 -23.68
CA SER A 62 25.06 10.33 -22.63
C SER A 62 24.78 8.84 -22.86
N LYS A 63 24.62 8.08 -21.77
CA LYS A 63 24.33 6.64 -21.82
C LYS A 63 22.94 6.40 -22.41
N ARG A 64 22.80 5.52 -23.41
CA ARG A 64 21.48 5.12 -23.92
C ARG A 64 20.83 4.11 -22.98
N PHE A 65 19.56 4.33 -22.65
CA PHE A 65 18.75 3.35 -21.95
C PHE A 65 18.05 2.41 -22.93
N ASP A 66 17.89 1.15 -22.51
CA ASP A 66 17.12 0.18 -23.27
C ASP A 66 15.66 0.61 -23.37
N ARG A 67 15.12 0.48 -24.58
CA ARG A 67 13.73 0.83 -24.88
C ARG A 67 12.82 -0.21 -24.24
N SER A 68 11.78 0.22 -23.51
CA SER A 68 10.83 -0.70 -22.86
C SER A 68 10.07 -1.58 -23.87
N TYR A 69 9.91 -1.11 -25.12
CA TYR A 69 9.35 -1.85 -26.24
C TYR A 69 9.92 -1.31 -27.57
N LYS A 70 9.82 -2.09 -28.66
CA LYS A 70 10.50 -1.80 -29.95
C LYS A 70 10.29 -0.38 -30.48
N ASN A 71 9.07 0.14 -30.36
CA ASN A 71 8.70 1.46 -30.86
C ASN A 71 8.68 2.54 -29.77
N ALA A 72 9.11 2.24 -28.54
CA ALA A 72 9.12 3.22 -27.45
C ALA A 72 10.09 4.34 -27.77
N PRO A 73 9.77 5.63 -27.61
CA PRO A 73 10.74 6.69 -27.84
C PRO A 73 12.03 6.44 -27.01
N PRO A 74 13.24 6.76 -27.55
CA PRO A 74 14.47 6.67 -26.78
C PRO A 74 14.42 7.66 -25.60
N LEU A 75 14.85 7.21 -24.42
CA LEU A 75 14.88 8.04 -23.21
C LEU A 75 16.07 9.01 -23.24
N ILE A 76 15.85 10.22 -22.72
CA ILE A 76 16.91 11.23 -22.53
C ILE A 76 17.61 10.95 -21.20
N PRO A 77 18.94 10.79 -21.17
CA PRO A 77 19.69 10.53 -19.95
C PRO A 77 19.83 11.72 -19.04
#